data_AF-A0A7S4R4J4-F1
#
_entry.id   AF-A0A7S4R4J4-F1
#
_cell.length_a   1.000
_cell.length_b   1.000
_cell.length_c   1.000
_cell.angle_alpha   90.00
_cell.angle_beta   90.00
_cell.angle_gamma   90.00
#
_symmetry.space_group_name_H-M   'P 1'
#
loop_
_entity.id
_entity.type
_entity.pdbx_description
1 polymer ?
#
loop_
_entity_poly.entity_id
_entity_poly.type
_entity_poly.pdbx_seq_one_letter_code
_entity_poly.pdbx_strand_id
1 'polypeptide(L)'
;MAPLEAWPPPAPLEGVKSRRRALFALAEGSELAVEGGETLVASMSIALKLESRIAAVTVPGRALVGLLLGERQLTAGQSQRHQDLAVTHLGPHLAAEASAAVPRPCCGDHLAAVAAALQGRPQVVVLDEGRAAGDEAWAVVFRQLLESEALKAYRGAVVVQAAEEIALVKRACAERWVAVGQQLWQVEDSSTPGIEEEEEEQEEEMSSAGDTSEEIVEDALSATLPEELLDEVRALSGLCFNEEDSVAKSQKNGWSMMLLVATADRRPGLEGHALQQLIGFLCYQHLPAPKAEFHIRRVAVSEEHRGSGHGRQLVQWALDRAANLPQSQCAWVSLSAFNHAIPFYERLGFTDMTCGDPDDPDGQTWMERKNVSRVPDVPEADIADCA
;
A
#
# COMPACT_ATOMS: atom_id res chain seq x y z
N MET A 1 -3.38 -11.28 -34.26
CA MET A 1 -2.82 -10.08 -33.62
C MET A 1 -3.85 -9.15 -32.98
N ALA A 2 -5.15 -9.20 -33.35
CA ALA A 2 -6.19 -8.34 -32.76
C ALA A 2 -6.62 -8.52 -31.27
N PRO A 3 -6.44 -9.68 -30.58
CA PRO A 3 -7.08 -9.87 -29.26
C PRO A 3 -6.54 -8.98 -28.13
N LEU A 4 -5.35 -8.39 -28.30
CA LEU A 4 -4.70 -7.57 -27.28
C LEU A 4 -5.01 -6.07 -27.41
N GLU A 5 -5.68 -5.63 -28.49
CA GLU A 5 -5.90 -4.20 -28.73
C GLU A 5 -7.06 -3.63 -27.90
N ALA A 6 -8.15 -4.38 -27.73
CA ALA A 6 -9.28 -3.96 -26.90
C ALA A 6 -10.15 -5.13 -26.44
N TRP A 7 -10.39 -5.22 -25.13
CA TRP A 7 -11.41 -6.12 -24.59
C TRP A 7 -12.79 -5.50 -24.78
N PRO A 8 -13.82 -6.28 -25.14
CA PRO A 8 -15.15 -5.73 -25.31
C PRO A 8 -15.69 -5.24 -23.95
N PRO A 9 -16.47 -4.14 -23.92
CA PRO A 9 -17.05 -3.66 -22.68
C PRO A 9 -18.02 -4.70 -22.11
N PRO A 10 -18.10 -4.85 -20.78
CA PRO A 10 -19.05 -5.75 -20.13
C PRO A 10 -20.49 -5.56 -20.64
N ALA A 11 -21.27 -6.63 -20.65
CA ALA A 11 -22.71 -6.52 -20.81
C ALA A 11 -23.30 -5.79 -19.59
N PRO A 12 -24.34 -4.95 -19.77
CA PRO A 12 -25.00 -4.28 -18.65
C PRO A 12 -25.63 -5.33 -17.71
N LEU A 13 -25.55 -5.08 -16.40
CA LEU A 13 -26.24 -5.87 -15.38
C LEU A 13 -27.49 -5.14 -14.91
N GLU A 14 -28.64 -5.83 -14.95
CA GLU A 14 -29.90 -5.26 -14.47
C GLU A 14 -29.80 -4.88 -12.99
N GLY A 15 -30.30 -3.71 -12.62
CA GLY A 15 -30.24 -3.20 -11.24
C GLY A 15 -28.86 -2.66 -10.80
N VAL A 16 -27.79 -2.83 -11.57
CA VAL A 16 -26.46 -2.29 -11.25
C VAL A 16 -26.26 -0.93 -11.92
N LYS A 17 -26.57 0.15 -11.19
CA LYS A 17 -26.43 1.54 -11.68
C LYS A 17 -25.04 2.16 -11.46
N SER A 18 -24.24 1.57 -10.56
CA SER A 18 -22.92 2.07 -10.18
C SER A 18 -21.90 0.95 -10.25
N ARG A 19 -20.70 1.27 -10.75
CA ARG A 19 -19.58 0.33 -10.77
C ARG A 19 -19.07 -0.02 -9.38
N ARG A 20 -19.38 0.82 -8.39
CA ARG A 20 -19.02 0.64 -6.97
C ARG A 20 -19.91 -0.34 -6.22
N ARG A 21 -21.04 -0.75 -6.81
CA ARG A 21 -21.95 -1.70 -6.19
C ARG A 21 -21.28 -3.09 -6.18
N ALA A 22 -21.28 -3.73 -5.02
CA ALA A 22 -20.81 -5.11 -4.90
C ALA A 22 -21.66 -6.04 -5.78
N LEU A 23 -20.99 -6.82 -6.62
CA LEU A 23 -21.57 -7.87 -7.48
C LEU A 23 -21.46 -9.24 -6.83
N PHE A 24 -20.39 -9.43 -6.07
CA PHE A 24 -20.14 -10.58 -5.23
C PHE A 24 -19.65 -10.06 -3.88
N ALA A 25 -20.15 -10.60 -2.79
CA ALA A 25 -19.72 -10.25 -1.45
C ALA A 25 -19.73 -11.47 -0.54
N LEU A 26 -18.78 -11.51 0.39
CA LEU A 26 -18.67 -12.47 1.46
C LEU A 26 -18.82 -11.73 2.79
N ALA A 27 -19.80 -12.12 3.59
CA ALA A 27 -20.03 -11.49 4.88
C ALA A 27 -18.89 -11.81 5.86
N GLU A 28 -18.59 -10.88 6.76
CA GLU A 28 -17.70 -11.10 7.90
C GLU A 28 -18.12 -12.34 8.70
N GLY A 29 -17.16 -13.12 9.15
CA GLY A 29 -17.36 -14.39 9.86
C GLY A 29 -17.67 -15.58 8.97
N SER A 30 -17.77 -15.41 7.64
CA SER A 30 -18.00 -16.54 6.74
C SER A 30 -16.77 -17.44 6.67
N GLU A 31 -17.01 -18.75 6.63
CA GLU A 31 -15.98 -19.78 6.66
C GLU A 31 -15.82 -20.45 5.29
N LEU A 32 -14.59 -20.50 4.80
CA LEU A 32 -14.23 -21.06 3.50
C LEU A 32 -13.19 -22.18 3.67
N ALA A 33 -13.53 -23.38 3.24
CA ALA A 33 -12.59 -24.50 3.21
C ALA A 33 -11.54 -24.33 2.09
N VAL A 34 -10.27 -24.49 2.45
CA VAL A 34 -9.14 -24.44 1.52
C VAL A 34 -8.54 -25.83 1.29
N GLU A 35 -7.71 -25.96 0.25
CA GLU A 35 -6.96 -27.20 0.01
C GLU A 35 -6.05 -27.49 1.21
N GLY A 36 -6.02 -28.75 1.66
CA GLY A 36 -5.33 -29.15 2.89
C GLY A 36 -6.24 -29.28 4.11
N GLY A 37 -7.54 -28.94 4.00
CA GLY A 37 -8.53 -29.14 5.06
C GLY A 37 -8.59 -28.02 6.10
N GLU A 38 -7.79 -26.96 5.93
CA GLU A 38 -7.89 -25.74 6.73
C GLU A 38 -9.17 -24.97 6.37
N THR A 39 -9.66 -24.17 7.33
CA THR A 39 -10.82 -23.30 7.15
C THR A 39 -10.39 -21.87 7.42
N LEU A 40 -10.70 -20.97 6.48
CA LEU A 40 -10.44 -19.54 6.62
C LEU A 40 -11.72 -18.82 7.00
N VAL A 41 -11.61 -17.83 7.88
CA VAL A 41 -12.72 -16.98 8.33
C VAL A 41 -12.53 -15.58 7.75
N ALA A 42 -13.53 -15.06 7.06
CA ALA A 42 -13.52 -13.67 6.59
C ALA A 42 -13.51 -12.71 7.79
N SER A 43 -12.42 -11.98 8.00
CA SER A 43 -12.27 -11.05 9.13
C SER A 43 -13.00 -9.73 8.92
N MET A 44 -13.40 -9.48 7.68
CA MET A 44 -14.16 -8.32 7.24
C MET A 44 -15.05 -8.73 6.07
N SER A 45 -15.93 -7.82 5.67
CA SER A 45 -16.69 -7.99 4.42
C SER A 45 -15.74 -7.93 3.22
N ILE A 46 -15.73 -8.99 2.42
CA ILE A 46 -14.98 -9.04 1.16
C ILE A 46 -15.97 -8.77 0.03
N ALA A 47 -15.67 -7.85 -0.87
CA ALA A 47 -16.56 -7.45 -1.95
C ALA A 47 -15.82 -7.29 -3.28
N LEU A 48 -16.43 -7.81 -4.34
CA LEU A 48 -16.02 -7.62 -5.73
C LEU A 48 -16.96 -6.63 -6.41
N LYS A 49 -16.41 -5.55 -6.97
CA LYS A 49 -17.13 -4.48 -7.68
C LYS A 49 -16.73 -4.48 -9.17
N LEU A 50 -17.47 -3.79 -10.05
CA LEU A 50 -17.12 -3.69 -11.48
C LEU A 50 -15.82 -2.92 -11.74
N GLU A 51 -15.32 -2.17 -10.77
CA GLU A 51 -14.03 -1.47 -10.84
C GLU A 51 -12.89 -2.23 -10.18
N SER A 52 -13.17 -3.35 -9.52
CA SER A 52 -12.18 -4.10 -8.76
C SER A 52 -11.05 -4.64 -9.64
N ARG A 53 -9.85 -4.61 -9.07
CA ARG A 53 -8.60 -5.11 -9.63
C ARG A 53 -7.87 -5.90 -8.55
N ILE A 54 -8.21 -7.19 -8.44
CA ILE A 54 -7.86 -8.00 -7.28
C ILE A 54 -6.79 -9.02 -7.64
N ALA A 55 -5.71 -9.07 -6.88
CA ALA A 55 -4.79 -10.20 -6.87
C ALA A 55 -5.30 -11.27 -5.91
N ALA A 56 -5.60 -12.45 -6.45
CA ALA A 56 -5.98 -13.64 -5.70
C ALA A 56 -4.77 -14.59 -5.65
N VAL A 57 -3.84 -14.26 -4.75
CA VAL A 57 -2.56 -14.96 -4.63
C VAL A 57 -2.68 -16.12 -3.65
N THR A 58 -1.83 -17.14 -3.79
CA THR A 58 -1.69 -18.27 -2.85
C THR A 58 -2.94 -19.18 -2.79
N VAL A 59 -3.01 -20.06 -1.79
CA VAL A 59 -4.13 -21.01 -1.61
C VAL A 59 -5.44 -20.30 -1.20
N PRO A 60 -5.44 -19.36 -0.22
CA PRO A 60 -6.60 -18.53 0.12
C PRO A 60 -7.26 -17.83 -1.06
N GLY A 61 -6.48 -17.11 -1.88
CA GLY A 61 -7.01 -16.38 -3.04
C GLY A 61 -7.67 -17.33 -4.05
N ARG A 62 -7.02 -18.47 -4.34
CA ARG A 62 -7.57 -19.52 -5.20
C ARG A 62 -8.88 -20.10 -4.66
N ALA A 63 -9.01 -20.29 -3.35
CA ALA A 63 -10.26 -20.76 -2.77
C ALA A 63 -11.40 -19.75 -2.96
N LEU A 64 -11.13 -18.45 -2.82
CA LEU A 64 -12.12 -17.40 -3.10
C LEU A 64 -12.49 -17.34 -4.59
N VAL A 65 -11.53 -17.51 -5.49
CA VAL A 65 -11.81 -17.62 -6.93
C VAL A 65 -12.71 -18.83 -7.20
N GLY A 66 -12.43 -19.99 -6.60
CA GLY A 66 -13.30 -21.16 -6.71
C GLY A 66 -14.73 -20.90 -6.20
N LEU A 67 -14.88 -20.14 -5.11
CA LEU A 67 -16.19 -19.70 -4.61
C LEU A 67 -16.89 -18.75 -5.60
N LEU A 68 -16.16 -17.80 -6.20
CA LEU A 68 -16.66 -16.88 -7.22
C LEU A 68 -17.09 -17.61 -8.50
N LEU A 69 -16.34 -18.62 -8.93
CA LEU A 69 -16.66 -19.47 -10.08
C LEU A 69 -17.82 -20.43 -9.79
N GLY A 70 -18.16 -20.66 -8.52
CA GLY A 70 -19.19 -21.61 -8.10
C GLY A 70 -18.69 -23.05 -7.99
N GLU A 71 -17.38 -23.25 -8.02
CA GLU A 71 -16.69 -24.53 -7.86
C GLU A 71 -16.56 -24.93 -6.38
N ARG A 72 -16.69 -23.94 -5.48
CA ARG A 72 -16.65 -24.13 -4.02
C ARG A 72 -17.89 -23.54 -3.36
N GLN A 73 -18.15 -24.00 -2.14
CA GLN A 73 -19.20 -23.49 -1.26
C GLN A 73 -18.59 -23.11 0.08
N LEU A 74 -19.26 -22.20 0.79
CA LEU A 74 -18.90 -21.87 2.16
C LEU A 74 -19.20 -23.03 3.10
N THR A 75 -18.33 -23.23 4.08
CA THR A 75 -18.58 -24.17 5.19
C THR A 75 -19.60 -23.57 6.16
N ALA A 76 -19.53 -22.26 6.39
CA ALA A 76 -20.48 -21.48 7.20
C ALA A 76 -20.55 -20.02 6.72
N GLY A 77 -21.62 -19.31 7.10
CA GLY A 77 -21.81 -17.89 6.77
C GLY A 77 -22.65 -17.64 5.52
N GLN A 78 -22.47 -16.47 4.90
CA GLN A 78 -23.29 -16.02 3.77
C GLN A 78 -22.44 -15.36 2.69
N SER A 79 -22.68 -15.77 1.44
CA SER A 79 -22.19 -15.07 0.26
C SER A 79 -23.36 -14.50 -0.55
N GLN A 80 -23.20 -13.28 -1.06
CA GLN A 80 -24.11 -12.69 -2.02
C GLN A 80 -23.46 -12.75 -3.41
N ARG A 81 -24.19 -13.24 -4.41
CA ARG A 81 -23.79 -13.20 -5.82
C ARG A 81 -24.94 -12.62 -6.64
N HIS A 82 -24.66 -11.65 -7.50
CA HIS A 82 -25.64 -11.13 -8.43
C HIS A 82 -26.11 -12.24 -9.38
N GLN A 83 -27.41 -12.42 -9.55
CA GLN A 83 -28.00 -13.57 -10.25
C GLN A 83 -27.54 -13.66 -11.73
N ASP A 84 -27.39 -12.52 -12.39
CA ASP A 84 -26.98 -12.44 -13.81
C ASP A 84 -25.48 -12.22 -14.00
N LEU A 85 -24.66 -12.45 -12.96
CA LEU A 85 -23.22 -12.21 -13.01
C LEU A 85 -22.51 -13.23 -13.92
N ALA A 86 -22.06 -12.76 -15.08
CA ALA A 86 -21.20 -13.52 -15.98
C ALA A 86 -19.73 -13.38 -15.56
N VAL A 87 -19.12 -14.51 -15.21
CA VAL A 87 -17.70 -14.64 -14.87
C VAL A 87 -17.04 -15.50 -15.94
N THR A 88 -15.97 -15.01 -16.55
CA THR A 88 -15.16 -15.77 -17.50
C THR A 88 -13.82 -16.10 -16.87
N HIS A 89 -13.47 -17.39 -16.84
CA HIS A 89 -12.17 -17.88 -16.41
C HIS A 89 -11.26 -18.02 -17.63
N LEU A 90 -10.19 -17.24 -17.65
CA LEU A 90 -9.15 -17.27 -18.66
C LEU A 90 -7.95 -18.03 -18.10
N GLY A 91 -7.71 -19.23 -18.61
CA GLY A 91 -6.62 -20.09 -18.18
C GLY A 91 -6.19 -21.05 -19.30
N PRO A 92 -5.18 -21.90 -19.05
CA PRO A 92 -4.65 -22.83 -20.05
C PRO A 92 -5.70 -23.87 -20.50
N HIS A 93 -6.75 -24.10 -19.70
CA HIS A 93 -7.85 -25.00 -20.01
C HIS A 93 -8.61 -24.59 -21.28
N LEU A 94 -8.62 -23.30 -21.65
CA LEU A 94 -9.37 -22.80 -22.81
C LEU A 94 -8.91 -23.43 -24.14
N ALA A 95 -7.63 -23.76 -24.28
CA ALA A 95 -7.12 -24.42 -25.48
C ALA A 95 -7.12 -25.96 -25.37
N ALA A 96 -7.23 -26.51 -24.16
CA ALA A 96 -7.18 -27.95 -23.91
C ALA A 96 -8.46 -28.68 -24.36
N GLU A 97 -9.60 -28.00 -24.38
CA GLU A 97 -10.87 -28.57 -24.82
C GLU A 97 -10.89 -28.94 -26.33
N ALA A 98 -9.89 -28.49 -27.10
CA ALA A 98 -9.86 -28.63 -28.55
C ALA A 98 -9.42 -30.01 -29.10
N SER A 99 -9.33 -31.06 -28.27
CA SER A 99 -9.14 -32.51 -28.59
C SER A 99 -7.77 -33.10 -28.19
N ALA A 100 -7.82 -34.27 -27.54
CA ALA A 100 -6.67 -35.04 -27.03
C ALA A 100 -5.69 -35.56 -28.10
N ALA A 101 -5.99 -35.38 -29.39
CA ALA A 101 -5.14 -35.78 -30.50
C ALA A 101 -4.33 -34.62 -31.11
N VAL A 102 -4.51 -33.39 -30.61
CA VAL A 102 -3.91 -32.18 -31.20
C VAL A 102 -2.53 -31.94 -30.57
N PRO A 103 -1.53 -31.49 -31.36
CA PRO A 103 -0.26 -30.98 -30.83
C PRO A 103 -0.50 -29.92 -29.74
N ARG A 104 0.49 -29.75 -28.83
CA ARG A 104 0.42 -28.75 -27.75
C ARG A 104 0.00 -27.38 -28.30
N PRO A 105 -0.95 -26.68 -27.67
CA PRO A 105 -1.40 -25.35 -28.10
C PRO A 105 -0.22 -24.37 -28.18
N CYS A 106 -0.22 -23.54 -29.21
CA CYS A 106 0.71 -22.42 -29.32
C CYS A 106 0.11 -21.14 -28.71
N CYS A 107 0.91 -20.07 -28.58
CA CYS A 107 0.41 -18.77 -28.08
C CYS A 107 -0.75 -18.23 -28.92
N GLY A 108 -0.77 -18.50 -30.24
CA GLY A 108 -1.85 -18.10 -31.13
C GLY A 108 -3.18 -18.76 -30.80
N ASP A 109 -3.16 -20.04 -30.41
CA ASP A 109 -4.37 -20.80 -30.05
C ASP A 109 -4.97 -20.26 -28.74
N HIS A 110 -4.11 -20.02 -27.74
CA HIS A 110 -4.52 -19.41 -26.47
C HIS A 110 -5.11 -18.02 -26.65
N LEU A 111 -4.47 -17.16 -27.45
CA LEU A 111 -4.99 -15.82 -27.75
C LEU A 111 -6.33 -15.86 -28.50
N ALA A 112 -6.51 -16.82 -29.41
CA ALA A 112 -7.78 -17.02 -30.10
C ALA A 112 -8.87 -17.49 -29.14
N ALA A 113 -8.55 -18.41 -28.23
CA ALA A 113 -9.47 -18.91 -27.21
C ALA A 113 -9.87 -17.82 -26.21
N VAL A 114 -8.92 -16.97 -25.78
CA VAL A 114 -9.20 -15.78 -24.96
C VAL A 114 -10.14 -14.82 -25.68
N ALA A 115 -9.88 -14.51 -26.95
CA ALA A 115 -10.76 -13.66 -27.75
C ALA A 115 -12.18 -14.23 -27.84
N ALA A 116 -12.30 -15.55 -28.06
CA ALA A 116 -13.59 -16.23 -28.14
C ALA A 116 -14.34 -16.16 -26.79
N ALA A 117 -13.66 -16.44 -25.68
CA ALA A 117 -14.23 -16.37 -24.34
C ALA A 117 -14.74 -14.96 -23.98
N LEU A 118 -14.00 -13.92 -24.39
CA LEU A 118 -14.39 -12.52 -24.14
C LEU A 118 -15.57 -12.04 -24.99
N GLN A 119 -15.94 -12.72 -26.08
CA GLN A 119 -17.16 -12.38 -26.86
C GLN A 119 -18.43 -12.44 -26.02
N GLY A 120 -18.43 -13.21 -24.92
CA GLY A 120 -19.52 -13.24 -23.94
C GLY A 120 -19.72 -11.93 -23.17
N ARG A 121 -18.82 -10.94 -23.33
CA ARG A 121 -18.85 -9.64 -22.63
C ARG A 121 -19.05 -9.80 -21.12
N PRO A 122 -18.23 -10.61 -20.44
CA PRO A 122 -18.40 -10.88 -19.01
C PRO A 122 -18.32 -9.58 -18.20
N GLN A 123 -18.81 -9.62 -16.96
CA GLN A 123 -18.59 -8.52 -16.01
C GLN A 123 -17.35 -8.72 -15.16
N VAL A 124 -16.94 -9.99 -15.00
CA VAL A 124 -15.76 -10.36 -14.23
C VAL A 124 -14.89 -11.27 -15.09
N VAL A 125 -13.62 -10.93 -15.20
CA VAL A 125 -12.60 -11.77 -15.82
C VAL A 125 -11.68 -12.28 -14.72
N VAL A 126 -11.59 -13.60 -14.60
CA VAL A 126 -10.58 -14.27 -13.78
C VAL A 126 -9.43 -14.66 -14.69
N LEU A 127 -8.26 -14.06 -14.51
CA LEU A 127 -7.05 -14.39 -15.26
C LEU A 127 -6.17 -15.31 -14.41
N ASP A 128 -6.05 -16.56 -14.83
CA ASP A 128 -5.34 -17.61 -14.10
C ASP A 128 -3.95 -17.83 -14.69
N GLU A 129 -2.91 -17.68 -13.87
CA GLU A 129 -1.53 -17.97 -14.24
C GLU A 129 -1.37 -19.39 -14.78
N GLY A 130 -2.17 -20.35 -14.29
CA GLY A 130 -2.17 -21.71 -14.82
C GLY A 130 -0.87 -22.48 -14.55
N ARG A 131 -0.05 -22.04 -13.59
CA ARG A 131 1.29 -22.60 -13.30
C ARG A 131 1.28 -24.12 -13.11
N ALA A 132 0.23 -24.66 -12.48
CA ALA A 132 0.06 -26.10 -12.27
C ALA A 132 -0.10 -26.92 -13.56
N ALA A 133 -0.55 -26.31 -14.66
CA ALA A 133 -0.71 -26.98 -15.94
C ALA A 133 0.63 -27.11 -16.71
N GLY A 134 1.66 -26.36 -16.34
CA GLY A 134 2.97 -26.39 -17.01
C GLY A 134 2.91 -25.96 -18.49
N ASP A 135 1.92 -25.16 -18.89
CA ASP A 135 1.77 -24.68 -20.26
C ASP A 135 2.60 -23.41 -20.48
N GLU A 136 3.78 -23.58 -21.08
CA GLU A 136 4.71 -22.48 -21.36
C GLU A 136 4.12 -21.43 -22.33
N ALA A 137 3.30 -21.87 -23.30
CA ALA A 137 2.67 -20.96 -24.26
C ALA A 137 1.63 -20.08 -23.55
N TRP A 138 0.86 -20.66 -22.64
CA TRP A 138 -0.05 -19.90 -21.78
C TRP A 138 0.71 -18.91 -20.88
N ALA A 139 1.82 -19.31 -20.27
CA ALA A 139 2.61 -18.41 -19.41
C ALA A 139 3.13 -17.16 -20.16
N VAL A 140 3.41 -17.27 -21.47
CA VAL A 140 3.71 -16.13 -22.34
C VAL A 140 2.47 -15.26 -22.56
N VAL A 141 1.33 -15.88 -22.89
CA VAL A 141 0.06 -15.17 -23.12
C VAL A 141 -0.44 -14.46 -21.87
N PHE A 142 -0.37 -15.10 -20.71
CA PHE A 142 -0.73 -14.53 -19.41
C PHE A 142 0.03 -13.22 -19.13
N ARG A 143 1.36 -13.22 -19.31
CA ARG A 143 2.17 -12.00 -19.16
C ARG A 143 1.78 -10.92 -20.16
N GLN A 144 1.57 -11.28 -21.43
CA GLN A 144 1.11 -10.34 -22.46
C GLN A 144 -0.26 -9.72 -22.09
N LEU A 145 -1.17 -10.50 -21.49
CA LEU A 145 -2.48 -10.00 -21.06
C LEU A 145 -2.35 -9.03 -19.88
N LEU A 146 -1.52 -9.34 -18.88
CA LEU A 146 -1.26 -8.45 -17.73
C LEU A 146 -0.67 -7.10 -18.15
N GLU A 147 0.17 -7.09 -19.18
CA GLU A 147 0.82 -5.88 -19.69
C GLU A 147 -0.06 -5.10 -20.69
N SER A 148 -1.14 -5.71 -21.18
CA SER A 148 -1.96 -5.13 -22.24
C SER A 148 -2.74 -3.88 -21.79
N GLU A 149 -2.83 -2.90 -22.68
CA GLU A 149 -3.74 -1.75 -22.50
C GLU A 149 -5.21 -2.18 -22.47
N ALA A 150 -5.54 -3.30 -23.10
CA ALA A 150 -6.89 -3.85 -23.09
C ALA A 150 -7.35 -4.26 -21.67
N LEU A 151 -6.49 -4.90 -20.87
CA LEU A 151 -6.78 -5.24 -19.47
C LEU A 151 -6.94 -3.98 -18.60
N LYS A 152 -6.06 -2.99 -18.80
CA LYS A 152 -6.13 -1.70 -18.10
C LYS A 152 -7.43 -0.94 -18.42
N ALA A 153 -7.81 -0.89 -19.69
CA ALA A 153 -8.99 -0.17 -20.18
C ALA A 153 -10.31 -0.93 -19.95
N TYR A 154 -10.27 -2.20 -19.56
CA TYR A 154 -11.46 -3.02 -19.37
C TYR A 154 -12.37 -2.46 -18.27
N ARG A 155 -13.66 -2.31 -18.55
CA ARG A 155 -14.61 -1.66 -17.61
C ARG A 155 -15.32 -2.63 -16.66
N GLY A 156 -14.96 -3.91 -16.69
CA GLY A 156 -15.41 -4.92 -15.73
C GLY A 156 -14.39 -5.14 -14.62
N ALA A 157 -14.72 -6.04 -13.71
CA ALA A 157 -13.81 -6.48 -12.65
C ALA A 157 -12.75 -7.43 -13.21
N VAL A 158 -11.53 -7.34 -12.69
CA VAL A 158 -10.45 -8.29 -13.01
C VAL A 158 -9.96 -8.91 -11.72
N VAL A 159 -9.88 -10.24 -11.69
CA VAL A 159 -9.25 -11.01 -10.62
C VAL A 159 -8.09 -11.78 -11.22
N VAL A 160 -6.87 -11.52 -10.76
CA VAL A 160 -5.67 -12.23 -11.23
C VAL A 160 -5.34 -13.32 -10.22
N GLN A 161 -5.53 -14.57 -10.62
CA GLN A 161 -5.17 -15.74 -9.84
C GLN A 161 -3.72 -16.14 -10.17
N ALA A 162 -2.85 -16.10 -9.16
CA ALA A 162 -1.44 -16.46 -9.30
C ALA A 162 -0.97 -17.30 -8.10
N ALA A 163 0.01 -18.17 -8.33
CA ALA A 163 0.61 -18.95 -7.25
C ALA A 163 1.37 -18.05 -6.27
N GLU A 164 2.09 -17.06 -6.80
CA GLU A 164 2.91 -16.09 -6.08
C GLU A 164 2.64 -14.68 -6.61
N GLU A 165 2.93 -13.67 -5.79
CA GLU A 165 2.74 -12.29 -6.17
C GLU A 165 3.97 -11.76 -6.90
N ILE A 166 3.91 -11.72 -8.23
CA ILE A 166 4.96 -11.13 -9.07
C ILE A 166 4.69 -9.64 -9.34
N ALA A 167 5.73 -8.87 -9.67
CA ALA A 167 5.62 -7.43 -9.93
C ALA A 167 4.53 -7.05 -10.96
N LEU A 168 4.34 -7.87 -12.00
CA LEU A 168 3.28 -7.66 -12.99
C LEU A 168 1.87 -7.76 -12.39
N VAL A 169 1.66 -8.66 -11.42
CA VAL A 169 0.37 -8.82 -10.73
C VAL A 169 0.13 -7.64 -9.79
N LYS A 170 1.14 -7.23 -9.01
CA LYS A 170 1.09 -6.03 -8.15
C LYS A 170 0.70 -4.80 -8.97
N ARG A 171 1.34 -4.59 -10.12
CA ARG A 171 1.06 -3.44 -10.99
C ARG A 171 -0.36 -3.47 -11.60
N ALA A 172 -0.90 -4.65 -11.85
CA ALA A 172 -2.22 -4.81 -12.47
C ALA A 172 -3.38 -4.75 -11.46
N CYS A 173 -3.09 -4.92 -10.16
CA CYS A 173 -4.09 -5.09 -9.10
C CYS A 173 -3.91 -4.08 -7.97
N ALA A 174 -4.97 -3.34 -7.65
CA ALA A 174 -4.98 -2.38 -6.54
C ALA A 174 -5.51 -3.00 -5.23
N GLU A 175 -6.04 -4.23 -5.28
CA GLU A 175 -6.65 -4.92 -4.16
C GLU A 175 -6.06 -6.33 -4.06
N ARG A 176 -6.03 -6.91 -2.86
CA ARG A 176 -5.53 -8.27 -2.64
C ARG A 176 -6.46 -9.07 -1.76
N TRP A 177 -6.61 -10.35 -2.10
CA TRP A 177 -7.16 -11.35 -1.21
C TRP A 177 -6.04 -12.14 -0.56
N VAL A 178 -5.83 -11.91 0.73
CA VAL A 178 -4.74 -12.50 1.51
C VAL A 178 -5.29 -13.18 2.76
N ALA A 179 -4.54 -14.15 3.29
CA ALA A 179 -4.83 -14.71 4.61
C ALA A 179 -3.67 -14.44 5.56
N VAL A 180 -3.99 -14.03 6.78
CA VAL A 180 -3.05 -13.87 7.89
C VAL A 180 -3.45 -14.87 8.96
N GLY A 181 -2.77 -16.02 9.00
CA GLY A 181 -3.25 -17.18 9.75
C GLY A 181 -4.56 -17.73 9.16
N GLN A 182 -5.59 -17.93 9.99
CA GLN A 182 -6.91 -18.42 9.54
C GLN A 182 -7.88 -17.28 9.18
N GLN A 183 -7.37 -16.06 9.08
CA GLN A 183 -8.16 -14.85 8.90
C GLN A 183 -7.98 -14.36 7.48
N LEU A 184 -9.08 -14.21 6.75
CA LEU A 184 -9.11 -13.83 5.34
C LEU A 184 -9.47 -12.35 5.21
N TRP A 185 -8.66 -11.63 4.45
CA TRP A 185 -8.70 -10.17 4.32
C TRP A 185 -8.78 -9.75 2.87
N GLN A 186 -9.45 -8.62 2.63
CA GLN A 186 -9.32 -7.85 1.41
C GLN A 186 -8.61 -6.54 1.72
N VAL A 187 -7.39 -6.40 1.21
CA VAL A 187 -6.54 -5.23 1.48
C VAL A 187 -6.49 -4.38 0.23
N GLU A 188 -6.84 -3.10 0.34
CA GLU A 188 -6.57 -2.11 -0.69
C GLU A 188 -5.10 -1.69 -0.59
N ASP A 189 -4.39 -1.75 -1.71
CA ASP A 189 -3.07 -1.15 -1.80
C ASP A 189 -3.25 0.36 -1.85
N SER A 190 -3.05 1.03 -0.71
CA SER A 190 -3.02 2.49 -0.69
C SER A 190 -1.84 3.08 -1.49
N SER A 191 -0.98 2.23 -2.04
CA SER A 191 0.35 2.55 -2.57
C SER A 191 0.44 2.64 -4.10
N THR A 192 -0.66 2.72 -4.86
CA THR A 192 -0.54 3.00 -6.32
C THR A 192 -1.37 4.20 -6.77
N PRO A 193 -0.66 5.24 -7.27
CA PRO A 193 -0.60 5.38 -8.72
C PRO A 193 0.84 5.51 -9.22
N GLY A 194 1.39 4.38 -9.68
CA GLY A 194 2.57 4.33 -10.54
C GLY A 194 3.81 3.82 -9.82
N ILE A 195 4.21 2.59 -10.19
CA ILE A 195 5.59 2.07 -10.32
C ILE A 195 6.59 2.76 -9.34
N GLU A 196 7.08 2.15 -8.27
CA GLU A 196 8.00 1.00 -8.25
C GLU A 196 8.27 0.70 -6.77
N GLU A 197 7.73 -0.39 -6.22
CA GLU A 197 8.27 -0.92 -4.96
C GLU A 197 8.24 -2.45 -5.02
N GLU A 198 9.37 -3.04 -4.62
CA GLU A 198 9.59 -4.46 -4.28
C GLU A 198 10.09 -5.41 -5.40
N GLU A 199 11.30 -5.11 -5.93
CA GLU A 199 12.34 -6.11 -6.25
C GLU A 199 13.43 -6.15 -5.13
N GLU A 200 13.09 -5.83 -3.88
CA GLU A 200 14.08 -5.46 -2.86
C GLU A 200 14.56 -6.59 -1.92
N GLU A 201 14.29 -7.87 -2.20
CA GLU A 201 14.83 -8.97 -1.37
C GLU A 201 15.75 -9.96 -2.10
N GLN A 202 16.09 -9.72 -3.38
CA GLN A 202 17.06 -10.56 -4.11
C GLN A 202 18.16 -9.82 -4.89
N GLU A 203 18.20 -8.49 -4.90
CA GLU A 203 19.27 -7.72 -5.56
C GLU A 203 20.38 -7.16 -4.63
N GLU A 204 20.33 -7.41 -3.31
CA GLU A 204 21.39 -6.97 -2.38
C GLU A 204 22.77 -7.60 -2.65
N GLU A 205 22.90 -8.59 -3.54
CA GLU A 205 24.20 -9.17 -3.91
C GLU A 205 24.78 -8.70 -5.26
N MET A 206 24.09 -7.82 -6.02
CA MET A 206 24.58 -7.48 -7.38
C MET A 206 24.46 -6.02 -7.84
N SER A 207 24.04 -5.12 -6.96
CA SER A 207 24.09 -3.68 -7.19
C SER A 207 25.33 -3.07 -6.53
N SER A 208 26.42 -2.94 -7.29
CA SER A 208 27.52 -2.05 -6.92
C SER A 208 27.15 -0.59 -7.26
N ALA A 209 25.96 -0.15 -6.88
CA ALA A 209 25.50 1.24 -7.01
C ALA A 209 26.18 2.08 -5.92
N GLY A 210 26.52 3.32 -6.26
CA GLY A 210 27.34 4.20 -5.43
C GLY A 210 26.78 4.36 -4.02
N ASP A 211 27.68 4.48 -3.06
CA ASP A 211 27.43 4.71 -1.63
C ASP A 211 26.60 6.01 -1.45
N THR A 212 25.28 5.90 -1.52
CA THR A 212 24.37 7.01 -1.18
C THR A 212 24.26 7.04 0.33
N SER A 213 24.87 8.05 0.95
CA SER A 213 24.80 8.25 2.39
C SER A 213 23.56 9.06 2.74
N GLU A 214 22.78 8.57 3.69
CA GLU A 214 21.65 9.31 4.26
C GLU A 214 22.14 10.21 5.40
N GLU A 215 21.68 11.45 5.42
CA GLU A 215 21.98 12.42 6.46
C GLU A 215 20.69 12.98 7.07
N ILE A 216 20.68 13.11 8.40
CA ILE A 216 19.62 13.82 9.13
C ILE A 216 20.07 15.25 9.38
N VAL A 217 19.34 16.21 8.81
CA VAL A 217 19.54 17.64 9.03
C VAL A 217 18.57 18.10 10.11
N GLU A 218 19.09 18.35 11.32
CA GLU A 218 18.30 18.92 12.42
C GLU A 218 18.14 20.44 12.26
N ASP A 219 16.98 20.95 12.72
CA ASP A 219 16.66 22.38 12.75
C ASP A 219 16.84 23.09 11.39
N ALA A 220 16.27 22.47 10.36
CA ALA A 220 16.41 22.85 8.96
C ALA A 220 16.00 24.30 8.64
N LEU A 221 15.14 24.90 9.46
CA LEU A 221 14.73 26.30 9.28
C LEU A 221 15.79 27.30 9.75
N SER A 222 16.69 26.87 10.63
CA SER A 222 17.80 27.68 11.15
C SER A 222 19.11 27.39 10.42
N ALA A 223 19.25 26.17 9.87
CA ALA A 223 20.41 25.76 9.12
C ALA A 223 20.55 26.54 7.80
N THR A 224 21.78 26.77 7.36
CA THR A 224 22.06 27.32 6.04
C THR A 224 21.87 26.23 4.99
N LEU A 225 20.62 25.96 4.64
CA LEU A 225 20.27 24.98 3.61
C LEU A 225 20.16 25.63 2.22
N PRO A 226 20.43 24.85 1.16
CA PRO A 226 20.05 25.23 -0.19
C PRO A 226 18.53 25.48 -0.26
N GLU A 227 18.11 26.57 -0.92
CA GLU A 227 16.68 26.89 -1.08
C GLU A 227 15.95 25.80 -1.86
N GLU A 228 16.67 25.07 -2.74
CA GLU A 228 16.10 23.95 -3.50
C GLU A 228 15.53 22.85 -2.58
N LEU A 229 16.20 22.53 -1.47
CA LEU A 229 15.67 21.55 -0.52
C LEU A 229 14.39 22.04 0.18
N LEU A 230 14.31 23.34 0.49
CA LEU A 230 13.09 23.91 1.07
C LEU A 230 11.95 23.94 0.05
N ASP A 231 12.24 24.16 -1.23
CA ASP A 231 11.26 24.03 -2.31
C ASP A 231 10.77 22.59 -2.47
N GLU A 232 11.64 21.59 -2.37
CA GLU A 232 11.25 20.17 -2.34
C GLU A 232 10.34 19.86 -1.14
N VAL A 233 10.64 20.40 0.05
CA VAL A 233 9.77 20.26 1.24
C VAL A 233 8.39 20.89 0.99
N ARG A 234 8.34 22.08 0.38
CA ARG A 234 7.07 22.75 0.04
C ARG A 234 6.26 21.92 -0.94
N ALA A 235 6.90 21.39 -1.98
CA ALA A 235 6.26 20.53 -2.97
C ALA A 235 5.71 19.25 -2.33
N LEU A 236 6.53 18.53 -1.55
CA LEU A 236 6.12 17.31 -0.85
C LEU A 236 5.00 17.57 0.16
N SER A 237 5.07 18.69 0.88
CA SER A 237 4.04 19.13 1.82
C SER A 237 2.71 19.41 1.10
N GLY A 238 2.75 20.08 -0.04
CA GLY A 238 1.55 20.36 -0.83
C GLY A 238 0.85 19.09 -1.30
N LEU A 239 1.61 18.05 -1.67
CA LEU A 239 1.08 16.75 -2.06
C LEU A 239 0.45 15.98 -0.89
N CYS A 240 1.10 15.99 0.29
CA CYS A 240 0.66 15.16 1.43
C CYS A 240 -0.42 15.83 2.30
N PHE A 241 -0.50 17.16 2.30
CA PHE A 241 -1.30 17.91 3.28
C PHE A 241 -2.24 18.94 2.62
N ASN A 242 -2.82 18.62 1.47
CA ASN A 242 -3.81 19.44 0.77
C ASN A 242 -3.34 20.87 0.46
N GLU A 243 -2.26 20.99 -0.32
CA GLU A 243 -1.67 22.28 -0.74
C GLU A 243 -1.11 23.13 0.42
N GLU A 244 -0.85 22.51 1.57
CA GLU A 244 -0.23 23.17 2.73
C GLU A 244 1.28 23.41 2.51
N ASP A 245 1.75 24.61 2.85
CA ASP A 245 3.18 24.94 2.97
C ASP A 245 3.67 24.70 4.41
N SER A 246 4.31 23.55 4.64
CA SER A 246 4.86 23.18 5.95
C SER A 246 6.03 24.07 6.39
N VAL A 247 6.79 24.67 5.46
CA VAL A 247 7.89 25.59 5.80
C VAL A 247 7.31 26.87 6.39
N ALA A 248 6.39 27.51 5.67
CA ALA A 248 5.73 28.74 6.11
C ALA A 248 4.93 28.52 7.41
N LYS A 249 4.23 27.38 7.54
CA LYS A 249 3.52 27.04 8.79
C LYS A 249 4.47 26.81 9.96
N SER A 250 5.59 26.14 9.74
CA SER A 250 6.57 25.90 10.81
C SER A 250 7.17 27.21 11.30
N GLN A 251 7.55 28.11 10.39
CA GLN A 251 8.03 29.45 10.73
C GLN A 251 6.96 30.27 11.49
N LYS A 252 5.71 30.26 10.99
CA LYS A 252 4.60 31.01 11.60
C LYS A 252 4.25 30.51 13.00
N ASN A 253 4.26 29.19 13.21
CA ASN A 253 3.79 28.57 14.44
C ASN A 253 4.94 28.22 15.42
N GLY A 254 6.19 28.52 15.06
CA GLY A 254 7.36 28.17 15.86
C GLY A 254 7.58 26.66 15.97
N TRP A 255 7.34 25.92 14.89
CA TRP A 255 7.68 24.50 14.83
C TRP A 255 9.13 24.34 14.37
N SER A 256 9.78 23.31 14.88
CA SER A 256 11.08 22.86 14.39
C SER A 256 10.87 21.89 13.24
N MET A 257 11.83 21.84 12.32
CA MET A 257 11.82 20.96 11.17
C MET A 257 13.11 20.14 11.12
N MET A 258 12.98 18.86 10.83
CA MET A 258 14.09 17.94 10.55
C MET A 258 13.89 17.38 9.14
N LEU A 259 14.98 17.28 8.38
CA LEU A 259 14.99 16.67 7.05
C LEU A 259 15.82 15.39 7.08
N LEU A 260 15.36 14.40 6.32
CA LEU A 260 16.16 13.25 5.92
C LEU A 260 16.53 13.45 4.46
N VAL A 261 17.83 13.49 4.16
CA VAL A 261 18.35 13.76 2.82
C VAL A 261 19.30 12.66 2.37
N ALA A 262 19.22 12.27 1.09
CA ALA A 262 20.22 11.44 0.45
C ALA A 262 21.33 12.34 -0.08
N THR A 263 22.58 12.01 0.22
CA THR A 263 23.75 12.68 -0.36
C THR A 263 24.37 11.77 -1.40
N ALA A 264 24.29 12.18 -2.67
CA ALA A 264 24.98 11.47 -3.73
C ALA A 264 26.48 11.80 -3.69
N ASP A 265 27.29 10.74 -3.62
CA ASP A 265 28.74 10.87 -3.52
C ASP A 265 29.30 11.64 -4.72
N ARG A 266 30.12 12.66 -4.46
CA ARG A 266 30.66 13.51 -5.53
C ARG A 266 31.52 12.66 -6.46
N ARG A 267 31.17 12.62 -7.74
CA ARG A 267 32.10 12.12 -8.77
C ARG A 267 33.38 12.96 -8.70
N PRO A 268 34.56 12.35 -8.48
CA PRO A 268 35.81 13.09 -8.36
C PRO A 268 36.07 13.86 -9.66
N GLY A 269 36.09 15.19 -9.59
CA GLY A 269 36.44 16.07 -10.72
C GLY A 269 35.43 17.17 -11.07
N LEU A 270 34.24 17.24 -10.45
CA LEU A 270 33.35 18.41 -10.56
C LEU A 270 33.41 19.25 -9.28
N GLU A 271 33.82 20.50 -9.40
CA GLU A 271 33.66 21.53 -8.37
C GLU A 271 32.19 22.00 -8.35
N GLY A 272 31.37 21.43 -7.48
CA GLY A 272 29.97 21.83 -7.25
C GLY A 272 29.45 21.25 -5.94
N HIS A 273 28.45 21.87 -5.31
CA HIS A 273 27.84 21.38 -4.05
C HIS A 273 27.38 19.92 -4.22
N ALA A 274 27.50 19.10 -3.15
CA ALA A 274 26.97 17.74 -3.21
C ALA A 274 25.46 17.83 -3.49
N LEU A 275 24.96 17.01 -4.40
CA LEU A 275 23.53 16.97 -4.70
C LEU A 275 22.86 16.27 -3.52
N GLN A 276 22.17 17.07 -2.71
CA GLN A 276 21.30 16.57 -1.66
C GLN A 276 19.91 16.42 -2.27
N GLN A 277 19.28 15.26 -2.06
CA GLN A 277 17.91 14.97 -2.47
C GLN A 277 17.06 14.77 -1.21
N LEU A 278 15.89 15.40 -1.15
CA LEU A 278 14.98 15.19 -0.03
C LEU A 278 14.36 13.79 -0.05
N ILE A 279 14.60 13.02 1.02
CA ILE A 279 13.89 11.75 1.27
C ILE A 279 12.58 12.00 1.98
N GLY A 280 12.60 12.84 3.02
CA GLY A 280 11.41 13.15 3.80
C GLY A 280 11.67 14.22 4.85
N PHE A 281 10.61 14.66 5.50
CA PHE A 281 10.69 15.67 6.55
C PHE A 281 9.76 15.37 7.72
N LEU A 282 10.12 15.93 8.86
CA LEU A 282 9.32 15.89 10.08
C LEU A 282 9.26 17.30 10.70
N CYS A 283 8.05 17.81 10.92
CA CYS A 283 7.81 19.02 11.70
C CYS A 283 7.34 18.65 13.09
N TYR A 284 7.87 19.30 14.12
CA TYR A 284 7.53 19.00 15.51
C TYR A 284 7.53 20.25 16.38
N GLN A 285 6.92 20.13 17.56
CA GLN A 285 6.90 21.17 18.57
C GLN A 285 7.08 20.54 19.95
N HIS A 286 8.09 21.01 20.70
CA HIS A 286 8.24 20.67 22.11
C HIS A 286 7.41 21.65 22.96
N LEU A 287 6.48 21.11 23.74
CA LEU A 287 5.62 21.84 24.66
C LEU A 287 6.08 21.50 26.08
N PRO A 288 6.81 22.39 26.77
CA PRO A 288 7.34 22.12 28.10
C PRO A 288 6.21 22.01 29.14
N ALA A 289 6.58 21.80 30.41
CA ALA A 289 5.64 21.80 31.52
C ALA A 289 4.73 23.07 31.48
N PRO A 290 3.43 22.94 31.76
CA PRO A 290 2.76 21.77 32.36
C PRO A 290 2.32 20.68 31.38
N LYS A 291 2.44 20.90 30.06
CA LYS A 291 2.04 19.89 29.07
C LYS A 291 3.02 18.72 29.02
N ALA A 292 4.32 19.04 29.03
CA ALA A 292 5.40 18.07 28.93
C ALA A 292 5.18 17.10 27.75
N GLU A 293 5.06 17.64 26.54
CA GLU A 293 4.62 16.93 25.34
C GLU A 293 5.58 17.22 24.17
N PHE A 294 5.98 16.18 23.44
CA PHE A 294 6.67 16.30 22.16
C PHE A 294 5.67 15.99 21.04
N HIS A 295 5.20 17.04 20.37
CA HIS A 295 4.11 16.93 19.43
C HIS A 295 4.64 16.88 17.98
N ILE A 296 4.44 15.77 17.28
CA ILE A 296 4.78 15.61 15.86
C ILE A 296 3.63 16.19 15.04
N ARG A 297 3.92 17.28 14.32
CA ARG A 297 2.94 18.04 13.53
C ARG A 297 2.74 17.46 12.13
N ARG A 298 3.83 17.15 11.45
CA ARG A 298 3.84 16.65 10.08
C ARG A 298 4.95 15.62 9.92
N VAL A 299 4.65 14.55 9.19
CA VAL A 299 5.63 13.58 8.73
C VAL A 299 5.28 13.25 7.29
N ALA A 300 6.22 13.41 6.39
CA ALA A 300 6.06 13.02 5.00
C ALA A 300 7.36 12.42 4.47
N VAL A 301 7.21 11.41 3.63
CA VAL A 301 8.28 10.79 2.86
C VAL A 301 7.89 10.94 1.40
N SER A 302 8.86 11.32 0.56
CA SER A 302 8.66 11.42 -0.88
C SER A 302 8.19 10.07 -1.44
N GLU A 303 7.39 10.11 -2.49
CA GLU A 303 6.77 8.91 -3.06
C GLU A 303 7.82 7.88 -3.50
N GLU A 304 8.93 8.34 -4.07
CA GLU A 304 10.08 7.53 -4.50
C GLU A 304 10.81 6.80 -3.36
N HIS A 305 10.55 7.18 -2.12
CA HIS A 305 11.24 6.66 -0.94
C HIS A 305 10.27 6.09 0.11
N ARG A 306 9.00 5.87 -0.24
CA ARG A 306 8.06 5.11 0.60
C ARG A 306 8.46 3.62 0.56
N GLY A 307 7.81 2.81 1.39
CA GLY A 307 8.14 1.38 1.52
C GLY A 307 9.46 1.07 2.25
N SER A 308 10.54 1.81 1.98
CA SER A 308 11.91 1.54 2.45
C SER A 308 12.17 1.89 3.93
N GLY A 309 11.13 2.16 4.73
CA GLY A 309 11.28 2.39 6.17
C GLY A 309 11.69 3.82 6.59
N HIS A 310 11.92 4.75 5.68
CA HIS A 310 12.27 6.15 6.01
C HIS A 310 11.25 6.85 6.91
N GLY A 311 9.96 6.56 6.76
CA GLY A 311 8.92 7.09 7.65
C GLY A 311 9.12 6.63 9.10
N ARG A 312 9.51 5.37 9.29
CA ARG A 312 9.86 4.83 10.61
C ARG A 312 11.11 5.49 11.16
N GLN A 313 12.13 5.73 10.34
CA GLN A 313 13.37 6.41 10.74
C GLN A 313 13.09 7.85 11.22
N LEU A 314 12.28 8.62 10.49
CA LEU A 314 11.87 9.97 10.89
C LEU A 314 11.17 9.99 12.26
N VAL A 315 10.18 9.11 12.45
CA VAL A 315 9.45 9.04 13.73
C VAL A 315 10.33 8.51 14.85
N GLN A 316 11.22 7.56 14.57
CA GLN A 316 12.17 7.03 15.55
C GLN A 316 13.15 8.11 16.02
N TRP A 317 13.64 8.97 15.13
CA TRP A 317 14.43 10.14 15.51
C TRP A 317 13.67 11.05 16.48
N ALA A 318 12.39 11.33 16.22
CA ALA A 318 11.57 12.15 17.11
C ALA A 318 11.37 11.50 18.49
N LEU A 319 11.17 10.18 18.54
CA LEU A 319 11.06 9.42 19.78
C LEU A 319 12.37 9.42 20.57
N ASP A 320 13.51 9.25 19.91
CA ASP A 320 14.83 9.32 20.55
C ASP A 320 15.13 10.74 21.06
N ARG A 321 14.73 11.77 20.31
CA ARG A 321 14.82 13.17 20.75
C ARG A 321 13.99 13.41 22.01
N ALA A 322 12.75 12.93 22.04
CA ALA A 322 11.87 13.03 23.20
C ALA A 322 12.41 12.25 24.42
N ALA A 323 12.97 11.06 24.20
CA ALA A 323 13.57 10.25 25.25
C ALA A 323 14.82 10.90 25.89
N ASN A 324 15.47 11.84 25.20
CA ASN A 324 16.60 12.60 25.71
C ASN A 324 16.19 13.87 26.48
N LEU A 325 14.90 14.10 26.70
CA LEU A 325 14.38 15.16 27.57
C LEU A 325 13.97 14.58 28.92
N PRO A 326 14.19 15.29 30.06
CA PRO A 326 13.69 14.86 31.36
C PRO A 326 12.19 14.55 31.34
N GLN A 327 11.74 13.59 32.14
CA GLN A 327 10.35 13.15 32.15
C GLN A 327 9.39 14.31 32.53
N SER A 328 9.82 15.19 33.43
CA SER A 328 9.14 16.43 33.80
C SER A 328 8.97 17.43 32.64
N GLN A 329 9.81 17.36 31.61
CA GLN A 329 9.77 18.22 30.43
C GLN A 329 9.12 17.56 29.22
N CYS A 330 9.12 16.22 29.16
CA CYS A 330 8.48 15.45 28.11
C CYS A 330 7.98 14.11 28.68
N ALA A 331 6.72 14.07 29.06
CA ALA A 331 6.03 12.87 29.52
C ALA A 331 5.37 12.09 28.37
N TRP A 332 5.05 12.76 27.27
CA TRP A 332 4.29 12.20 26.14
C TRP A 332 4.86 12.60 24.80
N VAL A 333 4.71 11.71 23.82
CA VAL A 333 4.88 11.98 22.39
C VAL A 333 3.53 11.80 21.73
N SER A 334 3.08 12.76 20.94
CA SER A 334 1.72 12.76 20.36
C SER A 334 1.71 13.26 18.93
N LEU A 335 0.67 12.88 18.18
CA LEU A 335 0.45 13.28 16.80
C LEU A 335 -1.03 13.20 16.40
N SER A 336 -1.35 13.79 15.25
CA SER A 336 -2.61 13.59 14.55
C SER A 336 -2.35 12.75 13.30
N ALA A 337 -2.95 11.57 13.21
CA ALA A 337 -2.79 10.64 12.09
C ALA A 337 -4.00 10.70 11.16
N PHE A 338 -3.77 10.62 9.85
CA PHE A 338 -4.84 10.25 8.93
C PHE A 338 -5.26 8.79 9.18
N ASN A 339 -6.52 8.46 8.91
CA ASN A 339 -7.07 7.11 9.16
C ASN A 339 -6.22 5.98 8.54
N HIS A 340 -5.68 6.18 7.34
CA HIS A 340 -4.82 5.18 6.68
C HIS A 340 -3.44 5.03 7.32
N ALA A 341 -2.98 6.02 8.09
CA ALA A 341 -1.68 6.01 8.76
C ALA A 341 -1.74 5.47 10.21
N ILE A 342 -2.94 5.24 10.77
CA ILE A 342 -3.11 4.69 12.13
C ILE A 342 -2.33 3.37 12.31
N PRO A 343 -2.46 2.35 11.41
CA PRO A 343 -1.75 1.09 11.60
C PRO A 343 -0.22 1.24 11.57
N PHE A 344 0.29 2.25 10.87
CA PHE A 344 1.72 2.58 10.87
C PHE A 344 2.17 3.08 12.26
N TYR A 345 1.44 4.01 12.87
CA TYR A 345 1.79 4.55 14.17
C TYR A 345 1.55 3.57 15.34
N GLU A 346 0.52 2.71 15.25
CA GLU A 346 0.29 1.64 16.22
C GLU A 346 1.48 0.67 16.29
N ARG A 347 2.08 0.31 15.15
CA ARG A 347 3.32 -0.49 15.10
C ARG A 347 4.51 0.20 15.77
N LEU A 348 4.48 1.53 15.88
CA LEU A 348 5.48 2.33 16.59
C LEU A 348 5.10 2.58 18.07
N GLY A 349 4.05 1.92 18.57
CA GLY A 349 3.62 1.97 19.97
C GLY A 349 2.79 3.21 20.34
N PHE A 350 2.26 3.93 19.36
CA PHE A 350 1.23 4.94 19.61
C PHE A 350 -0.13 4.27 19.86
N THR A 351 -0.94 4.89 20.70
CA THR A 351 -2.29 4.47 21.04
C THR A 351 -3.27 5.50 20.52
N ASP A 352 -4.33 5.06 19.85
CA ASP A 352 -5.47 5.90 19.48
C ASP A 352 -6.21 6.37 20.74
N MET A 353 -6.34 7.69 20.90
CA MET A 353 -7.04 8.30 22.04
C MET A 353 -8.40 8.88 21.66
N THR A 354 -8.78 8.81 20.38
CA THR A 354 -10.08 9.29 19.97
C THR A 354 -11.16 8.41 20.56
N CYS A 355 -12.12 9.05 21.23
CA CYS A 355 -13.25 8.34 21.83
C CYS A 355 -14.36 8.05 20.80
N GLY A 356 -14.02 8.02 19.51
CA GLY A 356 -14.98 7.88 18.41
C GLY A 356 -15.96 9.05 18.32
N ASP A 357 -15.52 10.29 18.54
CA ASP A 357 -16.38 11.47 18.34
C ASP A 357 -16.66 11.62 16.84
N PRO A 358 -17.91 11.38 16.38
CA PRO A 358 -18.25 11.42 14.96
C PRO A 358 -18.21 12.84 14.37
N ASP A 359 -18.06 13.87 15.22
CA ASP A 359 -18.07 15.27 14.80
C ASP A 359 -16.67 15.86 14.54
N ASP A 360 -15.59 15.07 14.60
CA ASP A 360 -14.24 15.57 14.23
C ASP A 360 -14.17 15.82 12.71
N PRO A 361 -14.18 17.09 12.25
CA PRO A 361 -14.39 17.43 10.85
C PRO A 361 -13.20 17.07 9.96
N ASP A 362 -12.03 16.82 10.54
CA ASP A 362 -10.77 16.71 9.80
C ASP A 362 -10.38 15.26 9.49
N GLY A 363 -11.17 14.27 9.96
CA GLY A 363 -10.89 12.84 9.73
C GLY A 363 -9.51 12.40 10.23
N GLN A 364 -8.98 13.11 11.23
CA GLN A 364 -7.70 12.85 11.85
C GLN A 364 -7.92 12.23 13.22
N THR A 365 -7.07 11.27 13.55
CA THR A 365 -7.10 10.54 14.80
C THR A 365 -5.95 11.02 15.68
N TRP A 366 -6.26 11.52 16.88
CA TRP A 366 -5.24 11.85 17.87
C TRP A 366 -4.63 10.57 18.44
N MET A 367 -3.31 10.46 18.36
CA MET A 367 -2.57 9.32 18.88
C MET A 367 -1.47 9.77 19.83
N GLU A 368 -1.24 9.00 20.89
CA GLU A 368 -0.20 9.30 21.87
C GLU A 368 0.61 8.07 22.28
N ARG A 369 1.85 8.31 22.68
CA ARG A 369 2.76 7.33 23.24
C ARG A 369 3.42 7.93 24.48
N LYS A 370 3.42 7.18 25.58
CA LYS A 370 4.13 7.59 26.79
C LYS A 370 5.62 7.66 26.51
N ASN A 371 6.25 8.80 26.82
CA ASN A 371 7.70 8.93 26.71
C ASN A 371 8.38 8.18 27.86
N VAL A 372 9.48 7.51 27.56
CA VAL A 372 10.35 6.86 28.54
C VAL A 372 11.68 7.61 28.54
N SER A 373 11.79 8.60 29.41
CA SER A 373 13.00 9.42 29.49
C SER A 373 14.23 8.58 29.86
N ARG A 374 15.33 8.83 29.17
CA ARG A 374 16.69 8.36 29.50
C ARG A 374 17.41 9.33 30.44
N VAL A 375 16.89 10.55 30.59
CA VAL A 375 17.46 11.62 31.42
C VAL A 375 16.67 11.71 32.74
N PRO A 376 17.32 11.58 33.91
CA PRO A 376 16.65 11.70 35.19
C PRO A 376 16.14 13.13 35.41
N ASP A 377 15.02 13.26 36.11
CA ASP A 377 14.54 14.57 36.55
C ASP A 377 15.53 15.17 37.55
N VAL A 378 15.87 16.45 37.35
CA VAL A 378 16.65 17.22 38.32
C VAL A 378 15.69 17.61 39.45
N PRO A 379 15.96 17.25 40.72
CA PRO A 379 15.12 17.65 41.84
C PRO A 379 14.98 19.17 41.88
N GLU A 380 13.75 19.70 41.95
CA GLU A 380 13.48 21.15 42.01
C GLU A 380 14.17 21.86 43.19
N ALA A 381 14.61 21.11 44.21
CA ALA A 381 15.20 21.61 45.44
C ALA A 381 16.53 22.38 45.27
N ASP A 382 17.26 22.21 44.17
CA ASP A 382 18.57 22.86 43.99
C ASP A 382 18.53 24.20 43.25
N ILE A 383 17.36 24.66 42.78
CA ILE A 383 17.24 25.90 41.98
C ILE A 383 16.95 27.12 42.89
N ALA A 384 16.44 26.92 44.11
CA ALA A 384 16.03 28.00 45.00
C ALA A 384 17.20 28.75 45.69
N ASP A 385 18.42 28.19 45.69
CA ASP A 385 19.57 28.76 46.42
C ASP A 385 20.58 29.53 45.54
N CYS A 386 20.29 29.73 44.24
CA CYS A 386 21.19 30.42 43.29
C CYS A 386 20.62 31.72 42.68
N ALA A 387 19.49 32.23 43.19
CA ALA A 387 18.94 33.54 42.85
C ALA A 387 19.05 34.49 44.04
#